data_AF-A0AAD4MRG8-F1
#
_entry.id   AF-A0AAD4MRG8-F1
#
_cell.length_a   1.000
_cell.length_b   1.000
_cell.length_c   1.000
_cell.angle_alpha   90.00
_cell.angle_beta   90.00
_cell.angle_gamma   90.00
#
_symmetry.space_group_name_H-M   'P 1'
#
loop_
_entity.id
_entity.type
_entity.pdbx_description
1 polymer ?
#
loop_
_entity_poly.entity_id
_entity_poly.type
_entity_poly.pdbx_seq_one_letter_code
_entity_poly.pdbx_strand_id
1 'polypeptide(L)'
;MNPHLNWVLFLDGDIGVINPTHEIEEFIHERTDVEMELIFFERLITWEIMAGAYLAKNTPFVHDFLSERANYVSNDVYHQGDQGPLHQVLMRRFLPSKEKLHCANSFITPQRTTDRIWAMSLVRVIFSALTPGHLVAI
;
A
#
# COMPACT_ATOMS: atom_id res chain seq x y z
N MET A 1 17.06 -8.88 -0.68
CA MET A 1 17.55 -7.49 -0.55
C MET A 1 19.02 -7.50 -0.17
N ASN A 2 19.76 -6.42 -0.43
CA ASN A 2 21.14 -6.28 0.02
C ASN A 2 21.19 -6.27 1.56
N PRO A 3 21.99 -7.14 2.21
CA PRO A 3 22.03 -7.26 3.68
C PRO A 3 22.50 -5.99 4.40
N HIS A 4 23.11 -5.03 3.69
CA HIS A 4 23.58 -3.76 4.25
C HIS A 4 22.54 -2.64 4.18
N LEU A 5 21.41 -2.84 3.48
CA LEU A 5 20.33 -1.85 3.43
C LEU A 5 19.33 -2.11 4.56
N ASN A 6 19.08 -1.09 5.39
CA ASN A 6 18.04 -1.13 6.43
C ASN A 6 16.68 -0.75 5.84
N TRP A 7 16.66 0.28 4.99
CA TRP A 7 15.46 0.76 4.31
C TRP A 7 15.72 0.95 2.82
N VAL A 8 14.65 0.81 2.03
CA VAL A 8 14.61 1.13 0.61
C VAL A 8 13.50 2.13 0.38
N LEU A 9 13.84 3.27 -0.21
CA LEU A 9 12.87 4.22 -0.76
C LEU A 9 12.66 3.90 -2.25
N PHE A 10 11.44 3.55 -2.61
CA PHE A 10 11.01 3.40 -3.99
C PHE A 10 10.26 4.66 -4.43
N LEU A 11 10.55 5.16 -5.64
CA LEU A 11 9.91 6.31 -6.26
C LEU A 11 9.76 6.07 -7.77
N ASP A 12 8.59 6.37 -8.31
CA ASP A 12 8.35 6.46 -9.74
C ASP A 12 9.16 7.62 -10.36
N GLY A 13 9.48 7.50 -11.65
CA GLY A 13 10.33 8.46 -12.36
C GLY A 13 9.73 9.86 -12.53
N ASP A 14 8.46 10.04 -12.19
CA ASP A 14 7.74 11.31 -12.21
C ASP A 14 7.54 11.91 -10.80
N ILE A 15 8.18 11.36 -9.77
CA ILE A 15 8.18 11.91 -8.41
C ILE A 15 9.41 12.80 -8.19
N GLY A 16 9.16 14.05 -7.81
CA GLY A 16 10.19 15.04 -7.50
C GLY A 16 10.32 15.36 -6.02
N VAL A 17 11.55 15.61 -5.56
CA VAL A 17 11.83 16.13 -4.21
C VAL A 17 11.61 17.64 -4.20
N ILE A 18 10.61 18.10 -3.45
CA ILE A 18 10.27 19.53 -3.36
C ILE A 18 10.93 20.25 -2.18
N ASN A 19 11.31 19.51 -1.12
CA ASN A 19 11.91 20.05 0.08
C ASN A 19 13.19 19.28 0.44
N PRO A 20 14.32 19.58 -0.22
CA PRO A 20 15.56 18.83 -0.05
C PRO A 20 16.30 19.17 1.25
N THR A 21 15.82 20.12 2.05
CA THR A 21 16.47 20.55 3.29
C THR A 21 15.93 19.86 4.53
N HIS A 22 14.94 18.97 4.38
CA HIS A 22 14.33 18.19 5.46
C HIS A 22 14.58 16.70 5.26
N GLU A 23 14.71 15.99 6.36
CA GLU A 23 14.85 14.53 6.36
C GLU A 23 13.47 13.86 6.22
N ILE A 24 13.41 12.69 5.57
CA ILE A 24 12.14 11.98 5.36
C ILE A 24 11.58 11.46 6.70
N GLU A 25 12.48 11.16 7.64
CA GLU A 25 12.21 10.67 8.98
C GLU A 25 11.35 11.64 9.79
N GLU A 26 11.48 12.95 9.55
CA GLU A 26 10.67 14.01 10.18
C GLU A 26 9.19 13.83 9.85
N PHE A 27 8.86 13.37 8.65
CA PHE A 27 7.48 13.17 8.20
C PHE A 27 6.89 11.82 8.63
N ILE A 28 7.72 10.91 9.14
CA ILE A 28 7.31 9.57 9.60
C ILE A 28 7.09 9.57 11.12
N HIS A 29 7.87 10.36 11.86
CA HIS A 29 7.94 10.32 13.33
C HIS A 29 6.69 10.82 14.06
N GLU A 30 5.83 11.62 13.42
CA GLU A 30 4.72 12.27 14.14
C GLU A 30 3.57 11.32 14.53
N ARG A 31 3.59 10.03 14.14
CA ARG A 31 2.38 9.21 14.20
C ARG A 31 2.35 7.94 15.05
N THR A 32 3.44 7.29 15.50
CA THR A 32 3.25 5.99 16.18
C THR A 32 4.28 5.62 17.24
N ASP A 33 3.75 5.16 18.38
CA ASP A 33 4.33 4.33 19.43
C ASP A 33 4.65 2.89 18.98
N VAL A 34 4.68 2.63 17.67
CA VAL A 34 4.76 1.29 17.10
C VAL A 34 5.73 1.25 15.91
N GLU A 35 6.42 0.12 15.76
CA GLU A 35 7.55 -0.06 14.84
C GLU A 35 7.08 -0.31 13.39
N MET A 36 7.00 0.73 12.58
CA MET A 36 6.65 0.61 11.15
C MET A 36 7.74 -0.13 10.35
N GLU A 37 7.32 -1.02 9.44
CA GLU A 37 8.24 -1.77 8.55
C GLU A 37 7.99 -1.47 7.06
N LEU A 38 6.76 -1.15 6.67
CA LEU A 38 6.39 -0.80 5.29
C LEU A 38 5.44 0.40 5.31
N ILE A 39 5.76 1.43 4.53
CA ILE A 39 5.00 2.68 4.50
C ILE A 39 4.66 2.99 3.05
N PHE A 40 3.38 3.08 2.76
CA PHE A 40 2.89 3.53 1.45
C PHE A 40 2.44 5.00 1.54
N PHE A 41 2.28 5.63 0.38
CA PHE A 41 1.75 6.99 0.30
C PHE A 41 0.30 6.97 -0.21
N GLU A 42 -0.53 7.89 0.28
CA GLU A 42 -1.89 8.10 -0.20
C GLU A 42 -1.92 9.18 -1.30
N ARG A 43 -2.64 8.93 -2.41
CA ARG A 43 -2.86 9.95 -3.44
C ARG A 43 -3.81 11.04 -2.92
N LEU A 44 -3.46 12.31 -3.14
CA LEU A 44 -4.22 13.48 -2.65
C LEU A 44 -5.67 13.57 -3.16
N ILE A 45 -5.96 13.08 -4.37
CA ILE A 45 -7.29 13.27 -5.00
C ILE A 45 -8.14 11.99 -4.90
N THR A 46 -7.52 10.84 -5.19
CA THR A 46 -8.23 9.55 -5.23
C THR A 46 -8.27 8.86 -3.88
N TRP A 47 -7.50 9.32 -2.89
CA TRP A 47 -7.38 8.69 -1.57
C TRP A 47 -6.96 7.21 -1.68
N GLU A 48 -6.19 6.93 -2.73
CA GLU A 48 -5.71 5.60 -3.07
C GLU A 48 -4.31 5.40 -2.52
N ILE A 49 -4.07 4.27 -1.84
CA ILE A 49 -2.72 3.83 -1.48
C ILE A 49 -1.97 3.54 -2.78
N MET A 50 -0.90 4.28 -3.05
CA MET A 50 -0.19 4.20 -4.32
C MET A 50 1.02 3.26 -4.26
N ALA A 51 1.17 2.46 -5.31
CA ALA A 51 2.37 1.68 -5.56
C ALA A 51 3.60 2.50 -5.98
N GLY A 52 3.40 3.73 -6.48
CA GLY A 52 4.45 4.54 -7.12
C GLY A 52 5.48 5.13 -6.15
N ALA A 53 5.23 5.05 -4.84
CA ALA A 53 6.24 5.32 -3.84
C ALA A 53 5.95 4.52 -2.58
N TYR A 54 7.01 4.08 -1.91
CA TYR A 54 6.93 3.48 -0.59
C TYR A 54 8.31 3.40 0.08
N LEU A 55 8.31 3.32 1.40
CA LEU A 55 9.48 2.96 2.20
C LEU A 55 9.34 1.52 2.68
N ALA A 56 10.36 0.72 2.45
CA ALA A 56 10.40 -0.70 2.77
C ALA A 56 11.60 -1.01 3.65
N LYS A 57 11.37 -1.41 4.91
CA LYS A 57 12.40 -1.91 5.81
C LYS A 57 12.83 -3.31 5.36
N ASN A 58 14.10 -3.64 5.54
CA ASN A 58 14.63 -4.94 5.20
C ASN A 58 14.29 -5.97 6.29
N THR A 59 13.05 -6.43 6.28
CA THR A 59 12.54 -7.43 7.23
C THR A 59 11.86 -8.60 6.52
N PRO A 60 11.72 -9.76 7.19
CA PRO A 60 11.02 -10.91 6.62
C PRO A 60 9.58 -10.59 6.22
N PHE A 61 8.89 -9.76 7.00
CA PHE A 61 7.51 -9.32 6.71
C PHE A 61 7.43 -8.58 5.38
N VAL A 62 8.29 -7.58 5.17
CA VAL A 62 8.30 -6.77 3.95
C VAL A 62 8.69 -7.62 2.74
N HIS A 63 9.66 -8.52 2.90
CA HIS A 63 10.05 -9.43 1.83
C HIS A 63 8.89 -10.33 1.40
N ASP A 64 8.17 -10.90 2.37
CA ASP A 64 7.00 -11.74 2.12
C ASP A 64 5.85 -10.96 1.46
N PHE A 65 5.56 -9.75 1.95
CA PHE A 65 4.56 -8.87 1.34
C PHE A 65 4.89 -8.52 -0.11
N LEU A 66 6.11 -8.07 -0.39
CA LEU A 66 6.53 -7.69 -1.75
C LEU A 66 6.62 -8.90 -2.68
N SER A 67 7.00 -10.07 -2.16
CA SER A 67 7.00 -11.32 -2.93
C SER A 67 5.59 -11.76 -3.30
N GLU A 68 4.63 -11.64 -2.38
CA GLU A 68 3.22 -11.91 -2.66
C GLU A 68 2.70 -10.96 -3.76
N ARG A 69 3.01 -9.67 -3.64
CA ARG A 69 2.62 -8.66 -4.63
C ARG A 69 3.22 -8.95 -6.01
N ALA A 70 4.50 -9.30 -6.07
CA ALA A 70 5.19 -9.59 -7.33
C ALA A 70 4.68 -10.87 -8.02
N ASN A 71 4.27 -11.87 -7.24
CA ASN A 71 3.74 -13.14 -7.76
C ASN A 71 2.23 -13.09 -8.02
N TYR A 72 1.58 -11.94 -7.83
CA TYR A 72 0.15 -11.81 -8.08
C TYR A 72 -0.13 -11.80 -9.59
N VAL A 73 -0.50 -12.97 -10.11
CA VAL A 73 -0.97 -13.13 -11.49
C VAL A 73 -2.50 -13.04 -11.47
N SER A 74 -3.07 -11.93 -11.95
CA SER A 74 -4.51 -11.88 -12.20
C SER A 74 -4.81 -12.31 -13.64
N ASN A 75 -5.90 -13.04 -13.84
CA ASN A 75 -6.42 -13.37 -15.18
C ASN A 75 -7.34 -12.25 -15.73
N ASP A 76 -7.31 -11.06 -15.11
CA ASP A 76 -8.27 -10.00 -15.36
C ASP A 76 -7.75 -8.95 -16.33
N VAL A 77 -8.60 -8.59 -17.28
CA VAL A 77 -8.33 -7.64 -18.38
C VAL A 77 -8.05 -6.20 -17.88
N TYR A 78 -8.34 -5.90 -16.61
CA TYR A 78 -8.15 -4.58 -15.99
C TYR A 78 -6.85 -4.50 -15.19
N HIS A 79 -5.72 -4.66 -15.88
CA HIS A 79 -4.41 -4.47 -15.27
C HIS A 79 -4.08 -2.97 -15.17
N GLN A 80 -4.18 -2.42 -13.97
CA GLN A 80 -3.60 -1.11 -13.64
C GLN A 80 -2.12 -1.26 -13.26
N GLY A 81 -1.37 -2.03 -14.04
CA GLY A 81 0.02 -2.36 -13.74
C GLY A 81 0.19 -2.98 -12.36
N ASP A 82 1.11 -2.42 -11.58
CA ASP A 82 1.53 -2.90 -10.26
C ASP A 82 0.65 -2.37 -9.09
N GLN A 83 -0.28 -1.44 -9.36
CA GLN A 83 -1.24 -0.89 -8.40
C GLN A 83 -2.34 -1.90 -8.05
N GLY A 84 -2.87 -2.61 -9.04
CA GLY A 84 -3.91 -3.63 -8.84
C GLY A 84 -3.44 -4.74 -7.87
N PRO A 85 -2.29 -5.39 -8.13
CA PRO A 85 -1.68 -6.33 -7.21
C PRO A 85 -1.48 -5.80 -5.79
N LEU A 86 -1.03 -4.54 -5.63
CA LEU A 86 -0.86 -3.93 -4.32
C LEU A 86 -2.17 -3.97 -3.52
N HIS A 87 -3.26 -3.48 -4.11
CA HIS A 87 -4.55 -3.47 -3.43
C HIS A 87 -5.08 -4.85 -3.13
N GLN A 88 -4.86 -5.81 -4.02
CA GLN A 88 -5.28 -7.19 -3.79
C GLN A 88 -4.57 -7.82 -2.59
N VAL A 89 -3.24 -7.62 -2.46
CA VAL A 89 -2.48 -8.10 -1.30
C VAL A 89 -2.93 -7.40 -0.02
N LEU A 90 -3.12 -6.08 -0.07
CA LEU A 90 -3.62 -5.29 1.06
C LEU A 90 -4.99 -5.81 1.53
N MET A 91 -5.93 -6.03 0.62
CA MET A 91 -7.23 -6.58 0.94
C MET A 91 -7.14 -8.00 1.51
N ARG A 92 -6.34 -8.86 0.89
CA ARG A 92 -6.20 -10.27 1.28
C ARG A 92 -5.59 -10.41 2.68
N ARG A 93 -4.60 -9.60 3.03
CA ARG A 93 -3.91 -9.67 4.32
C ARG A 93 -4.69 -9.02 5.45
N PHE A 94 -5.35 -7.89 5.19
CA PHE A 94 -5.82 -7.03 6.28
C PHE A 94 -7.34 -6.87 6.38
N LEU A 95 -8.13 -7.21 5.36
CA LEU A 95 -9.59 -7.20 5.52
C LEU A 95 -10.05 -8.42 6.34
N PRO A 96 -11.09 -8.31 7.18
CA PRO A 96 -11.74 -9.48 7.76
C PRO A 96 -12.42 -10.34 6.68
N SER A 97 -12.59 -11.63 6.96
CA SER A 97 -13.03 -12.62 5.95
C SER A 97 -14.39 -12.31 5.31
N LYS A 98 -15.27 -11.57 6.01
CA LYS A 98 -16.59 -11.18 5.48
C LYS A 98 -16.48 -10.07 4.44
N GLU A 99 -15.58 -9.09 4.61
CA GLU A 99 -15.37 -8.04 3.62
C GLU A 99 -14.52 -8.50 2.42
N LYS A 100 -13.62 -9.49 2.59
CA LYS A 100 -12.79 -10.01 1.48
C LYS A 100 -13.60 -10.41 0.25
N LEU A 101 -14.73 -11.09 0.44
CA LEU A 101 -15.58 -11.57 -0.66
C LEU A 101 -16.31 -10.42 -1.37
N HIS A 102 -16.72 -9.40 -0.61
CA HIS A 102 -17.40 -8.23 -1.16
C HIS A 102 -16.42 -7.35 -1.95
N CYS A 103 -15.23 -7.10 -1.42
CA CYS A 103 -14.20 -6.28 -2.07
C CYS A 103 -13.59 -6.95 -3.30
N ALA A 104 -13.38 -8.26 -3.27
CA ALA A 104 -12.88 -9.01 -4.43
C ALA A 104 -13.77 -8.80 -5.66
N ASN A 105 -15.10 -8.87 -5.48
CA ASN A 105 -16.06 -8.67 -6.58
C ASN A 105 -16.09 -7.22 -7.09
N SER A 106 -15.92 -6.23 -6.21
CA SER A 106 -15.90 -4.80 -6.57
C SER A 106 -14.64 -4.38 -7.34
N PHE A 107 -13.50 -5.05 -7.12
CA PHE A 107 -12.24 -4.78 -7.83
C PHE A 107 -12.10 -5.55 -9.15
N ILE A 108 -12.63 -6.77 -9.24
CA ILE A 108 -12.56 -7.62 -10.45
C ILE A 108 -13.55 -7.13 -11.52
N THR A 109 -14.71 -6.64 -11.09
CA THR A 109 -15.73 -6.05 -11.98
C THR A 109 -16.11 -4.65 -11.51
N PRO A 110 -15.25 -3.64 -11.72
CA PRO A 110 -15.66 -2.27 -11.46
C PRO A 110 -16.71 -1.88 -12.50
N GLN A 111 -17.99 -1.99 -12.14
CA GLN A 111 -19.06 -1.52 -13.01
C GLN A 111 -19.06 0.01 -13.08
N ARG A 112 -18.52 0.70 -12.06
CA ARG A 112 -18.41 2.17 -11.97
C ARG A 112 -17.17 2.62 -11.19
N THR A 113 -16.64 3.81 -11.49
CA THR A 113 -15.53 4.48 -10.76
C THR A 113 -15.83 4.62 -9.25
N THR A 114 -17.10 4.73 -8.87
CA THR A 114 -17.54 4.83 -7.48
C THR A 114 -17.25 3.57 -6.67
N ASP A 115 -17.33 2.38 -7.29
CA ASP A 115 -17.13 1.11 -6.58
C ASP A 115 -15.66 0.95 -6.18
N ARG A 116 -14.75 1.51 -6.99
CA ARG A 116 -13.32 1.63 -6.67
C ARG A 116 -13.09 2.56 -5.50
N ILE A 117 -13.69 3.76 -5.51
CA ILE A 117 -13.54 4.74 -4.42
C ILE A 117 -14.06 4.17 -3.10
N TRP A 118 -15.18 3.43 -3.13
CA TRP A 118 -15.72 2.75 -1.96
C TRP A 118 -14.80 1.65 -1.44
N ALA A 119 -14.27 0.81 -2.32
CA ALA A 119 -13.33 -0.24 -1.91
C ALA A 119 -12.02 0.36 -1.34
N MET A 120 -11.51 1.44 -1.93
CA MET A 120 -10.34 2.18 -1.42
C MET A 120 -10.60 2.84 -0.07
N SER A 121 -11.78 3.44 0.11
CA SER A 121 -12.18 4.05 1.37
C SER A 121 -12.33 3.00 2.48
N LEU A 122 -12.88 1.82 2.15
CA LEU A 122 -13.03 0.71 3.08
C LEU A 122 -11.69 0.11 3.48
N VAL A 123 -10.78 -0.06 2.52
CA VAL A 123 -9.36 -0.36 2.78
C VAL A 123 -8.82 0.67 3.77
N ARG A 124 -8.86 1.98 3.47
CA ARG A 124 -8.35 3.03 4.37
C ARG A 124 -8.89 2.96 5.80
N VAL A 125 -10.21 2.77 5.97
CA VAL A 125 -10.87 2.65 7.29
C VAL A 125 -10.42 1.41 8.05
N ILE A 126 -10.31 0.28 7.36
CA ILE A 126 -9.92 -0.99 7.98
C ILE A 126 -8.42 -1.01 8.29
N PHE A 127 -7.58 -0.38 7.44
CA PHE A 127 -6.15 -0.21 7.67
C PHE A 127 -5.86 0.67 8.89
N SER A 128 -6.61 1.76 9.06
CA SER A 128 -6.47 2.63 10.24
C SER A 128 -6.92 1.96 11.54
N ALA A 129 -7.72 0.89 11.47
CA ALA A 129 -8.32 0.22 12.62
C ALA A 129 -7.68 -1.15 12.98
N LEU A 130 -7.09 -1.86 12.01
CA LEU A 130 -6.65 -3.26 12.20
C LEU A 130 -5.13 -3.47 12.23
N THR A 131 -4.31 -2.46 11.92
CA THR A 131 -2.85 -2.58 12.00
C THR A 131 -2.25 -1.53 12.92
N PRO A 132 -2.33 -1.70 14.27
CA PRO A 132 -1.40 -1.03 15.15
C PRO A 132 0.01 -1.56 14.82
N GLY A 133 0.75 -0.81 14.01
CA GLY A 133 2.21 -0.85 14.00
C GLY A 133 2.96 -1.68 12.98
N HIS A 134 2.37 -2.09 11.86
CA HIS A 134 3.14 -2.76 10.80
C HIS A 134 3.06 -2.04 9.45
N LEU A 135 2.01 -1.23 9.23
CA LEU A 135 1.77 -0.50 7.99
C LEU A 135 1.09 0.84 8.26
N VAL A 136 1.58 1.91 7.64
CA VAL A 136 0.94 3.24 7.62
C VAL A 136 0.88 3.74 6.19
N ALA A 137 -0.25 4.35 5.81
CA ALA A 137 -0.35 5.18 4.61
C ALA A 137 -0.25 6.65 5.05
N ILE A 138 0.72 7.39 4.51
CA ILE A 138 0.96 8.82 4.81
C ILE A 138 0.50 9.67 3.63
#